data_AF-A0A3D2N4T3-F1
#
_entry.id   AF-A0A3D2N4T3-F1
#
_cell.length_a   1.000
_cell.length_b   1.000
_cell.length_c   1.000
_cell.angle_alpha   90.00
_cell.angle_beta   90.00
_cell.angle_gamma   90.00
#
_symmetry.space_group_name_H-M   'P 1'
#
loop_
_entity.id
_entity.type
_entity.pdbx_description
1 polymer ?
#
loop_
_entity_poly.entity_id
_entity_poly.type
_entity_poly.pdbx_seq_one_letter_code
_entity_poly.pdbx_strand_id
1 'polypeptide(L)'
;MKKMFTFILALASAALFPLTASAATHYDPAKAVISYQNAPADTAYLDILVKMSPDDENYAEFTQPPQSAEITITPESEIAKYSEGGYVSLSLHHKKANALEFDGGEVLTMHSTAQVSCDLIDLSIAYGDFKAAYVDKSGNVLSVTAPSVTQYSTKTPYGFSADGSSLIFQRHGAHPAVIAVIFAVVALSLISLPIIIAMIYHRRTKKITADDLEKKARKNLK
;
A
#
# COMPACT_ATOMS: atom_id res chain seq x y z
N MET A 1 19.39 -37.90 -15.53
CA MET A 1 19.87 -36.72 -14.76
C MET A 1 19.13 -35.43 -15.07
N LYS A 2 18.91 -35.02 -16.35
CA LYS A 2 18.09 -33.84 -16.70
C LYS A 2 16.71 -33.81 -15.99
N LYS A 3 16.00 -34.94 -15.96
CA LYS A 3 14.65 -35.06 -15.35
C LYS A 3 14.61 -34.82 -13.83
N MET A 4 15.70 -35.11 -13.10
CA MET A 4 15.76 -34.92 -11.64
C MET A 4 16.02 -33.45 -11.27
N PHE A 5 16.80 -32.76 -12.11
CA PHE A 5 17.07 -31.32 -11.98
C PHE A 5 15.80 -30.49 -12.23
N THR A 6 15.00 -30.88 -13.22
CA THR A 6 13.71 -30.25 -13.51
C THR A 6 12.71 -30.44 -12.37
N PHE A 7 12.72 -31.60 -11.71
CA PHE A 7 11.82 -31.90 -10.59
C PHE A 7 12.14 -31.08 -9.33
N ILE A 8 13.43 -30.90 -9.00
CA ILE A 8 13.84 -30.10 -7.84
C ILE A 8 13.63 -28.60 -8.09
N LEU A 9 13.87 -28.13 -9.32
CA LEU A 9 13.55 -26.75 -9.69
C LEU A 9 12.03 -26.50 -9.60
N ALA A 10 11.21 -27.43 -10.10
CA ALA A 10 9.75 -27.36 -9.98
C ALA A 10 9.27 -27.43 -8.51
N LEU A 11 9.93 -28.20 -7.63
CA LEU A 11 9.58 -28.27 -6.21
C LEU A 11 9.97 -27.00 -5.44
N ALA A 12 11.13 -26.41 -5.75
CA ALA A 12 11.56 -25.13 -5.20
C ALA A 12 10.65 -23.98 -5.67
N SER A 13 10.22 -24.01 -6.94
CA SER A 13 9.16 -23.12 -7.44
C SER A 13 7.83 -23.39 -6.70
N ALA A 14 7.39 -24.64 -6.59
CA ALA A 14 6.12 -24.97 -5.93
C ALA A 14 6.09 -24.64 -4.42
N ALA A 15 7.25 -24.55 -3.75
CA ALA A 15 7.35 -24.18 -2.33
C ALA A 15 7.55 -22.68 -2.08
N LEU A 16 8.11 -21.93 -3.05
CA LEU A 16 8.32 -20.47 -2.94
C LEU A 16 7.12 -19.65 -3.43
N PHE A 17 6.30 -20.19 -4.33
CA PHE A 17 5.12 -19.49 -4.87
C PHE A 17 3.88 -19.42 -3.95
N PRO A 18 3.58 -20.37 -3.04
CA PRO A 18 2.37 -20.27 -2.22
C PRO A 18 2.48 -19.31 -1.03
N LEU A 19 3.68 -18.77 -0.72
CA LEU A 19 3.84 -17.81 0.37
C LEU A 19 3.27 -16.41 0.07
N THR A 20 2.85 -16.13 -1.16
CA THR A 20 2.19 -14.86 -1.54
C THR A 20 0.74 -15.04 -1.98
N ALA A 21 0.23 -16.27 -2.04
CA ALA A 21 -1.12 -16.58 -2.55
C ALA A 21 -2.16 -16.82 -1.45
N SER A 22 -1.84 -16.55 -0.18
CA SER A 22 -2.84 -16.48 0.89
C SER A 22 -3.71 -15.26 0.67
N ALA A 23 -4.78 -15.42 -0.12
CA ALA A 23 -5.97 -14.58 -0.20
C ALA A 23 -5.74 -13.14 0.27
N ALA A 24 -4.96 -12.36 -0.49
CA ALA A 24 -4.94 -10.92 -0.29
C ALA A 24 -6.37 -10.45 -0.60
N THR A 25 -7.12 -10.08 0.42
CA THR A 25 -8.38 -9.37 0.26
C THR A 25 -8.09 -8.15 -0.60
N HIS A 26 -8.57 -8.15 -1.85
CA HIS A 26 -8.31 -7.05 -2.75
C HIS A 26 -9.21 -5.88 -2.37
N TYR A 27 -8.64 -4.89 -1.71
CA TYR A 27 -9.33 -3.63 -1.44
C TYR A 27 -8.99 -2.62 -2.53
N ASP A 28 -10.01 -1.86 -2.93
CA ASP A 28 -9.86 -0.80 -3.92
C ASP A 28 -9.08 0.39 -3.29
N PRO A 29 -7.87 0.72 -3.78
CA PRO A 29 -7.07 1.82 -3.22
C PRO A 29 -7.65 3.20 -3.55
N ALA A 30 -8.64 3.29 -4.44
CA ALA A 30 -9.38 4.51 -4.72
C ALA A 30 -10.49 4.79 -3.71
N LYS A 31 -10.76 3.87 -2.76
CA LYS A 31 -11.77 4.03 -1.71
C LYS A 31 -11.14 4.01 -0.33
N ALA A 32 -11.36 5.07 0.45
CA ALA A 32 -10.98 5.15 1.86
C ALA A 32 -12.23 5.14 2.73
N VAL A 33 -12.27 4.22 3.70
CA VAL A 33 -13.19 4.36 4.83
C VAL A 33 -12.61 5.38 5.80
N ILE A 34 -13.42 6.34 6.20
CA ILE A 34 -13.06 7.36 7.19
C ILE A 34 -13.77 7.01 8.50
N SER A 35 -13.00 7.03 9.58
CA SER A 35 -13.50 6.78 10.91
C SER A 35 -12.84 7.74 11.88
N TYR A 36 -13.57 8.11 12.93
CA TYR A 36 -13.03 8.98 13.95
C TYR A 36 -13.66 8.70 15.31
N GLN A 37 -12.88 9.00 16.34
CA GLN A 37 -13.29 8.98 17.74
C GLN A 37 -12.75 10.23 18.43
N ASN A 38 -13.30 10.55 19.61
CA ASN A 38 -12.91 11.72 20.40
C ASN A 38 -12.94 13.03 19.58
N ALA A 39 -13.89 13.15 18.67
CA ALA A 39 -14.09 14.33 17.86
C ALA A 39 -14.52 15.52 18.73
N PRO A 40 -14.19 16.77 18.33
CA PRO A 40 -14.77 17.96 18.94
C PRO A 40 -16.32 17.90 18.91
N ALA A 41 -16.95 18.55 19.88
CA ALA A 41 -18.39 18.74 19.87
C ALA A 41 -18.85 19.36 18.54
N ASP A 42 -20.03 18.97 18.07
CA ASP A 42 -20.66 19.46 16.84
C ASP A 42 -19.97 19.03 15.52
N THR A 43 -19.00 18.12 15.59
CA THR A 43 -18.45 17.48 14.38
C THR A 43 -19.57 16.77 13.62
N ALA A 44 -19.72 17.12 12.34
CA ALA A 44 -20.62 16.44 11.42
C ALA A 44 -19.89 15.39 10.57
N TYR A 45 -18.67 15.71 10.12
CA TYR A 45 -17.84 14.82 9.31
C TYR A 45 -16.35 15.17 9.40
N LEU A 46 -15.51 14.36 8.76
CA LEU A 46 -14.07 14.52 8.72
C LEU A 46 -13.57 14.67 7.28
N ASP A 47 -13.17 15.87 6.88
CA ASP A 47 -12.57 16.06 5.57
C ASP A 47 -11.07 15.73 5.60
N ILE A 48 -10.58 15.05 4.58
CA ILE A 48 -9.15 14.75 4.45
C ILE A 48 -8.48 15.93 3.78
N LEU A 49 -7.40 16.41 4.36
CA LEU A 49 -6.62 17.51 3.84
C LEU A 49 -5.34 17.00 3.20
N VAL A 50 -5.01 17.56 2.05
CA VAL A 50 -3.81 17.24 1.27
C VAL A 50 -2.99 18.50 1.04
N LYS A 51 -1.67 18.36 1.03
CA LYS A 51 -0.77 19.49 0.76
C LYS A 51 -0.65 19.72 -0.74
N MET A 52 -1.41 20.67 -1.27
CA MET A 52 -1.54 20.92 -2.71
C MET A 52 -1.58 22.41 -3.03
N SER A 53 -0.83 22.83 -4.05
CA SER A 53 -0.79 24.22 -4.52
C SER A 53 -1.95 24.50 -5.47
N PRO A 54 -2.50 25.74 -5.51
CA PRO A 54 -3.44 26.16 -6.56
C PRO A 54 -2.88 26.04 -7.99
N ASP A 55 -1.56 26.07 -8.16
CA ASP A 55 -0.89 25.90 -9.46
C ASP A 55 -0.76 24.41 -9.88
N ASP A 56 -1.16 23.46 -9.03
CA ASP A 56 -1.09 22.04 -9.32
C ASP A 56 -2.07 21.66 -10.44
N GLU A 57 -1.64 20.80 -11.37
CA GLU A 57 -2.49 20.38 -12.49
C GLU A 57 -3.76 19.65 -12.04
N ASN A 58 -3.77 19.07 -10.84
CA ASN A 58 -4.91 18.38 -10.24
C ASN A 58 -5.74 19.28 -9.32
N TYR A 59 -5.37 20.55 -9.12
CA TYR A 59 -6.13 21.49 -8.30
C TYR A 59 -7.35 22.06 -9.04
N ALA A 60 -8.49 22.13 -8.34
CA ALA A 60 -9.69 22.82 -8.75
C ALA A 60 -10.15 23.78 -7.64
N GLU A 61 -10.71 24.94 -8.01
CA GLU A 61 -11.20 25.91 -7.04
C GLU A 61 -12.30 25.33 -6.14
N PHE A 62 -13.22 24.58 -6.74
CA PHE A 62 -14.25 23.83 -6.03
C PHE A 62 -14.78 22.74 -6.96
N THR A 63 -14.86 21.50 -6.49
CA THR A 63 -15.39 20.38 -7.26
C THR A 63 -16.86 20.14 -6.90
N GLN A 64 -17.11 19.49 -5.76
CA GLN A 64 -18.42 19.12 -5.30
C GLN A 64 -18.44 18.99 -3.77
N PRO A 65 -19.58 19.29 -3.11
CA PRO A 65 -19.71 19.12 -1.68
C PRO A 65 -19.84 17.64 -1.28
N PRO A 66 -19.67 17.32 0.02
CA PRO A 66 -19.98 16.00 0.57
C PRO A 66 -21.45 15.62 0.32
N GLN A 67 -21.71 14.34 0.03
CA GLN A 67 -23.04 13.84 -0.33
C GLN A 67 -23.85 13.48 0.91
N SER A 68 -24.44 14.50 1.55
CA SER A 68 -25.38 14.32 2.66
C SER A 68 -26.47 15.38 2.61
N ALA A 69 -27.72 14.99 2.90
CA ALA A 69 -28.84 15.91 2.98
C ALA A 69 -28.74 16.88 4.18
N GLU A 70 -27.91 16.56 5.17
CA GLU A 70 -27.76 17.35 6.40
C GLU A 70 -26.56 18.29 6.40
N ILE A 71 -25.68 18.19 5.40
CA ILE A 71 -24.45 18.97 5.33
C ILE A 71 -24.57 19.98 4.18
N THR A 72 -24.33 21.25 4.48
CA THR A 72 -24.38 22.32 3.47
C THR A 72 -23.00 22.93 3.32
N ILE A 73 -22.20 22.38 2.42
CA ILE A 73 -20.89 22.95 2.05
C ILE A 73 -21.03 23.76 0.77
N THR A 74 -20.46 24.96 0.78
CA THR A 74 -20.43 25.88 -0.36
C THR A 74 -18.98 26.36 -0.57
N PRO A 75 -18.67 26.99 -1.71
CA PRO A 75 -17.36 27.63 -1.91
C PRO A 75 -17.03 28.69 -0.86
N GLU A 76 -18.04 29.21 -0.16
CA GLU A 76 -17.84 30.22 0.88
C GLU A 76 -17.56 29.63 2.27
N SER A 77 -17.81 28.33 2.46
CA SER A 77 -17.57 27.61 3.71
C SER A 77 -16.10 27.64 4.11
N GLU A 78 -15.82 27.63 5.41
CA GLU A 78 -14.45 27.71 5.92
C GLU A 78 -13.58 26.56 5.41
N ILE A 79 -14.09 25.33 5.40
CA ILE A 79 -13.38 24.16 4.87
C ILE A 79 -13.00 24.30 3.38
N ALA A 80 -13.83 24.98 2.59
CA ALA A 80 -13.58 25.21 1.16
C ALA A 80 -12.53 26.32 0.90
N LYS A 81 -12.22 27.13 1.92
CA LYS A 81 -11.19 28.17 1.86
C LYS A 81 -9.93 27.80 2.66
N TYR A 82 -9.98 26.66 3.35
CA TYR A 82 -8.92 26.21 4.21
C TYR A 82 -7.63 26.00 3.41
N SER A 83 -6.55 26.64 3.85
CA SER A 83 -5.25 26.63 3.15
C SER A 83 -4.04 26.67 4.10
N GLU A 84 -4.25 26.40 5.40
CA GLU A 84 -3.19 26.55 6.41
C GLU A 84 -2.06 25.55 6.20
N GLY A 85 -0.82 26.04 6.15
CA GLY A 85 0.37 25.22 5.90
C GLY A 85 0.43 24.60 4.49
N GLY A 86 -0.38 25.11 3.56
CA GLY A 86 -0.53 24.58 2.21
C GLY A 86 -1.45 23.37 2.11
N TYR A 87 -2.17 23.03 3.19
CA TYR A 87 -3.16 21.96 3.19
C TYR A 87 -4.52 22.50 2.75
N VAL A 88 -5.16 21.81 1.81
CA VAL A 88 -6.51 22.11 1.31
C VAL A 88 -7.38 20.86 1.42
N SER A 89 -8.70 21.02 1.42
CA SER A 89 -9.62 19.88 1.37
C SER A 89 -9.40 19.04 0.09
N LEU A 90 -9.11 17.75 0.29
CA LEU A 90 -8.94 16.79 -0.78
C LEU A 90 -10.27 16.58 -1.54
N SER A 91 -11.37 16.46 -0.80
CA SER A 91 -12.69 16.19 -1.38
C SER A 91 -13.23 17.37 -2.19
N LEU A 92 -12.85 18.61 -1.83
CA LEU A 92 -13.33 19.83 -2.48
C LEU A 92 -12.40 20.33 -3.59
N HIS A 93 -11.08 20.12 -3.50
CA HIS A 93 -10.12 20.78 -4.40
C HIS A 93 -9.36 19.85 -5.35
N HIS A 94 -9.43 18.53 -5.20
CA HIS A 94 -8.72 17.64 -6.11
C HIS A 94 -9.62 17.22 -7.27
N LYS A 95 -9.21 17.47 -8.53
CA LYS A 95 -9.98 17.16 -9.75
C LYS A 95 -10.43 15.72 -9.86
N LYS A 96 -9.71 14.81 -9.21
CA LYS A 96 -10.01 13.37 -9.21
C LYS A 96 -10.72 12.90 -7.93
N ALA A 97 -11.03 13.77 -6.97
CA ALA A 97 -11.94 13.40 -5.90
C ALA A 97 -13.33 13.19 -6.50
N ASN A 98 -13.90 12.00 -6.33
CA ASN A 98 -15.18 11.62 -6.94
C ASN A 98 -16.35 11.84 -5.99
N ALA A 99 -16.24 11.43 -4.72
CA ALA A 99 -17.31 11.63 -3.74
C ALA A 99 -16.80 11.46 -2.30
N LEU A 100 -17.43 12.20 -1.39
CA LEU A 100 -17.41 11.91 0.04
C LEU A 100 -18.83 11.55 0.46
N GLU A 101 -19.08 10.27 0.71
CA GLU A 101 -20.40 9.68 0.93
C GLU A 101 -20.55 9.24 2.39
N PHE A 102 -21.79 9.21 2.89
CA PHE A 102 -22.10 8.85 4.29
C PHE A 102 -23.01 7.62 4.42
N ASP A 103 -23.52 7.08 3.32
CA ASP A 103 -24.42 5.92 3.36
C ASP A 103 -23.64 4.64 3.73
N GLY A 104 -23.94 4.09 4.91
CA GLY A 104 -23.20 2.95 5.47
C GLY A 104 -21.85 3.29 6.11
N GLY A 105 -21.53 4.58 6.25
CA GLY A 105 -20.28 5.09 6.83
C GLY A 105 -19.66 6.18 5.97
N GLU A 106 -18.72 6.94 6.54
CA GLU A 106 -18.01 8.00 5.81
C GLU A 106 -16.97 7.38 4.88
N VAL A 107 -17.11 7.60 3.57
CA VAL A 107 -16.24 7.01 2.55
C VAL A 107 -15.82 8.06 1.53
N LEU A 108 -14.50 8.24 1.41
CA LEU A 108 -13.89 9.05 0.36
C LEU A 108 -13.57 8.15 -0.84
N THR A 109 -14.09 8.52 -2.01
CA THR A 109 -13.84 7.83 -3.28
C THR A 109 -13.11 8.76 -4.24
N MET A 110 -12.05 8.25 -4.86
CA MET A 110 -11.32 8.88 -5.94
C MET A 110 -11.80 8.34 -7.29
N HIS A 111 -11.73 9.14 -8.35
CA HIS A 111 -11.95 8.70 -9.71
C HIS A 111 -10.85 7.72 -10.13
N SER A 112 -11.26 6.46 -10.29
CA SER A 112 -10.44 5.39 -10.84
C SER A 112 -11.17 4.71 -11.99
N THR A 113 -10.69 4.97 -13.20
CA THR A 113 -11.14 4.39 -14.47
C THR A 113 -9.95 3.71 -15.15
N ALA A 114 -10.21 2.94 -16.22
CA ALA A 114 -9.13 2.29 -16.98
C ALA A 114 -8.16 3.29 -17.65
N GLN A 115 -8.57 4.56 -17.83
CA GLN A 115 -7.80 5.61 -18.50
C GLN A 115 -7.21 6.64 -17.52
N VAL A 116 -7.85 6.83 -16.37
CA VAL A 116 -7.44 7.77 -15.32
C VAL A 116 -7.54 7.04 -13.99
N SER A 117 -6.41 6.69 -13.40
CA SER A 117 -6.34 6.19 -12.03
C SER A 117 -5.78 7.27 -11.13
N CYS A 118 -6.40 7.41 -9.96
CA CYS A 118 -5.87 8.13 -8.83
C CYS A 118 -6.33 7.37 -7.61
N ASP A 119 -5.36 6.90 -6.85
CA ASP A 119 -5.62 6.20 -5.62
C ASP A 119 -4.94 6.92 -4.46
N LEU A 120 -5.30 6.52 -3.24
CA LEU A 120 -4.80 7.17 -2.03
C LEU A 120 -3.31 6.90 -1.79
N ILE A 121 -2.78 5.85 -2.40
CA ILE A 121 -1.35 5.54 -2.38
C ILE A 121 -0.60 6.60 -3.18
N ASP A 122 -1.03 6.83 -4.42
CA ASP A 122 -0.42 7.80 -5.31
C ASP A 122 -0.47 9.21 -4.72
N LEU A 123 -1.61 9.58 -4.11
CA LEU A 123 -1.75 10.84 -3.39
C LEU A 123 -0.73 10.96 -2.25
N SER A 124 -0.56 9.90 -1.44
CA SER A 124 0.41 9.93 -0.34
C SER A 124 1.86 10.05 -0.82
N ILE A 125 2.17 9.56 -2.02
CA ILE A 125 3.50 9.66 -2.62
C ILE A 125 3.70 11.06 -3.22
N ALA A 126 2.69 11.60 -3.91
CA ALA A 126 2.77 12.88 -4.60
C ALA A 126 2.75 14.07 -3.63
N TYR A 127 1.88 14.03 -2.62
CA TYR A 127 1.58 15.15 -1.73
C TYR A 127 2.07 14.95 -0.29
N GLY A 128 2.53 13.74 0.04
CA GLY A 128 3.06 13.41 1.35
C GLY A 128 1.97 13.07 2.37
N ASP A 129 2.21 13.47 3.62
CA ASP A 129 1.32 13.15 4.75
C ASP A 129 -0.01 13.90 4.63
N PHE A 130 -1.09 13.25 5.05
CA PHE A 130 -2.41 13.85 5.11
C PHE A 130 -2.66 14.55 6.45
N LYS A 131 -3.65 15.42 6.51
CA LYS A 131 -4.29 15.84 7.76
C LYS A 131 -5.79 15.58 7.65
N ALA A 132 -6.49 15.76 8.75
CA ALA A 132 -7.95 15.72 8.76
C ALA A 132 -8.51 16.96 9.46
N ALA A 133 -9.56 17.53 8.88
CA ALA A 133 -10.33 18.61 9.48
C ALA A 133 -11.64 18.05 10.02
N TYR A 134 -11.93 18.32 11.29
CA TYR A 134 -13.25 18.10 11.86
C TYR A 134 -14.14 19.26 11.46
N VAL A 135 -15.25 18.96 10.77
CA VAL A 135 -16.08 19.96 10.13
C VAL A 135 -17.52 19.84 10.63
N ASP A 136 -18.14 20.96 10.96
CA ASP A 136 -19.56 21.00 11.35
C ASP A 136 -20.50 20.95 10.13
N LYS A 137 -21.82 20.96 10.36
CA LYS A 137 -22.82 20.86 9.28
C LYS A 137 -22.83 22.08 8.33
N SER A 138 -22.25 23.20 8.75
CA SER A 138 -22.19 24.46 8.01
C SER A 138 -20.86 24.67 7.27
N GLY A 139 -19.91 23.75 7.47
CA GLY A 139 -18.60 23.82 6.85
C GLY A 139 -17.58 24.65 7.62
N ASN A 140 -17.80 24.91 8.92
CA ASN A 140 -16.80 25.53 9.78
C ASN A 140 -15.78 24.48 10.24
N VAL A 141 -14.52 24.88 10.34
CA VAL A 141 -13.43 23.99 10.76
C VAL A 141 -13.29 24.06 12.28
N LEU A 142 -13.64 22.97 12.96
CA LEU A 142 -13.62 22.90 14.42
C LEU A 142 -12.21 22.64 14.97
N SER A 143 -11.46 21.77 14.29
CA SER A 143 -10.05 21.51 14.57
C SER A 143 -9.41 20.74 13.43
N VAL A 144 -8.07 20.71 13.40
CA VAL A 144 -7.28 19.99 12.41
C VAL A 144 -6.24 19.12 13.12
N THR A 145 -6.07 17.89 12.64
CA THR A 145 -5.10 16.95 13.21
C THR A 145 -3.64 17.33 12.90
N ALA A 146 -2.71 16.74 13.63
CA ALA A 146 -1.34 16.60 13.19
C ALA A 146 -1.26 15.80 11.86
N PRO A 147 -0.14 15.91 11.11
CA PRO A 147 0.09 15.09 9.93
C PRO A 147 -0.03 13.59 10.23
N SER A 148 -0.53 12.84 9.25
CA SER A 148 -0.87 11.44 9.39
C SER A 148 0.36 10.56 9.62
N VAL A 149 0.20 9.50 10.41
CA VAL A 149 1.15 8.38 10.42
C VAL A 149 0.61 7.27 9.52
N THR A 150 1.44 6.80 8.60
CA THR A 150 1.07 5.67 7.74
C THR A 150 1.22 4.35 8.49
N GLN A 151 0.16 3.53 8.50
CA GLN A 151 0.19 2.16 9.02
C GLN A 151 -0.13 1.15 7.93
N TYR A 152 0.44 -0.05 8.04
CA TYR A 152 0.28 -1.12 7.05
C TYR A 152 -0.44 -2.31 7.68
N SER A 153 -1.42 -2.85 6.98
CA SER A 153 -2.20 -3.99 7.45
C SER A 153 -2.63 -4.86 6.28
N THR A 154 -2.46 -6.16 6.42
CA THR A 154 -2.96 -7.14 5.44
C THR A 154 -4.41 -7.53 5.68
N LYS A 155 -5.09 -6.94 6.68
CA LYS A 155 -6.44 -7.33 7.10
C LYS A 155 -7.48 -6.23 6.96
N THR A 156 -7.05 -4.97 6.95
CA THR A 156 -7.95 -3.81 6.90
C THR A 156 -7.91 -3.17 5.51
N PRO A 157 -9.03 -2.56 5.06
CA PRO A 157 -9.07 -1.76 3.84
C PRO A 157 -8.20 -0.50 3.96
N TYR A 158 -8.07 0.21 2.83
CA TYR A 158 -7.55 1.57 2.85
C TYR A 158 -8.50 2.50 3.60
N GLY A 159 -7.94 3.46 4.33
CA GLY A 159 -8.78 4.37 5.10
C GLY A 159 -8.01 5.33 5.98
N PHE A 160 -8.79 6.13 6.69
CA PHE A 160 -8.33 7.13 7.64
C PHE A 160 -8.99 6.88 8.99
N SER A 161 -8.19 6.96 10.06
CA SER A 161 -8.68 6.87 11.43
C SER A 161 -8.16 8.05 12.22
N ALA A 162 -9.06 8.92 12.68
CA ALA A 162 -8.70 10.08 13.48
C ALA A 162 -9.08 9.91 14.95
N ASP A 163 -8.26 10.49 15.84
CA ASP A 163 -8.47 10.43 17.29
C ASP A 163 -8.24 11.80 17.91
N GLY A 164 -9.18 12.73 17.67
CA GLY A 164 -9.11 14.13 18.06
C GLY A 164 -7.94 14.88 17.38
N SER A 165 -6.72 14.72 17.87
CA SER A 165 -5.53 15.45 17.41
C SER A 165 -4.63 14.68 16.45
N SER A 166 -4.83 13.38 16.27
CA SER A 166 -3.98 12.52 15.44
C SER A 166 -4.75 11.88 14.29
N LEU A 167 -4.02 11.52 13.23
CA LEU A 167 -4.56 10.84 12.05
C LEU A 167 -3.68 9.64 11.69
N ILE A 168 -4.31 8.52 11.39
CA ILE A 168 -3.67 7.34 10.82
C ILE A 168 -4.15 7.18 9.38
N PHE A 169 -3.22 7.09 8.44
CA PHE A 169 -3.50 6.62 7.08
C PHE A 169 -3.24 5.12 7.00
N GLN A 170 -4.30 4.33 6.90
CA GLN A 170 -4.23 2.88 6.82
C GLN A 170 -4.01 2.46 5.37
N ARG A 171 -2.87 1.82 5.10
CA ARG A 171 -2.56 1.18 3.82
C ARG A 171 -2.80 -0.31 3.92
N HIS A 172 -3.57 -0.84 2.97
CA HIS A 172 -3.66 -2.28 2.81
C HIS A 172 -2.36 -2.84 2.22
N GLY A 173 -1.88 -3.95 2.76
CA GLY A 173 -0.68 -4.66 2.31
C GLY A 173 0.46 -4.65 3.34
N ALA A 174 1.59 -5.22 2.93
CA ALA A 174 2.79 -5.29 3.76
C ALA A 174 3.61 -4.00 3.67
N HIS A 175 4.32 -3.68 4.75
CA HIS A 175 5.27 -2.57 4.76
C HIS A 175 6.35 -2.76 3.67
N PRO A 176 6.78 -1.71 2.94
CA PRO A 176 7.76 -1.83 1.84
C PRO A 176 9.06 -2.55 2.23
N ALA A 177 9.56 -2.31 3.46
CA ALA A 177 10.74 -3.02 3.98
C ALA A 177 10.54 -4.54 4.09
N VAL A 178 9.35 -5.00 4.49
CA VAL A 178 9.03 -6.44 4.56
C VAL A 178 9.03 -7.04 3.15
N ILE A 179 8.43 -6.33 2.20
CA ILE A 179 8.43 -6.71 0.79
C ILE A 179 9.87 -6.81 0.26
N ALA A 180 10.72 -5.82 0.55
CA ALA A 180 12.12 -5.82 0.13
C ALA A 180 12.92 -7.00 0.72
N VAL A 181 12.71 -7.34 2.00
CA VAL A 181 13.37 -8.51 2.63
C VAL A 181 12.94 -9.80 1.94
N ILE A 182 11.65 -9.96 1.62
CA ILE A 182 11.16 -11.14 0.89
C ILE A 182 11.85 -11.25 -0.47
N PHE A 183 11.93 -10.15 -1.24
CA PHE A 183 12.62 -10.15 -2.53
C PHE A 183 14.11 -10.50 -2.38
N ALA A 184 14.79 -9.95 -1.38
CA ALA A 184 16.20 -10.25 -1.13
C ALA A 184 16.42 -11.74 -0.81
N VAL A 185 15.57 -12.34 0.02
CA VAL A 185 15.65 -13.78 0.37
C VAL A 185 15.39 -14.66 -0.86
N VAL A 186 14.42 -14.31 -1.69
CA VAL A 186 14.12 -15.04 -2.94
C VAL A 186 15.31 -14.94 -3.91
N ALA A 187 15.85 -13.74 -4.12
CA ALA A 187 17.01 -13.53 -4.99
C ALA A 187 18.23 -14.33 -4.51
N LEU A 188 18.54 -14.28 -3.21
CA LEU A 188 19.64 -15.05 -2.61
C LEU A 188 19.44 -16.56 -2.77
N SER A 189 18.21 -17.03 -2.60
CA SER A 189 17.88 -18.46 -2.77
C SER A 189 18.10 -18.90 -4.22
N LEU A 190 17.64 -18.11 -5.20
CA LEU A 190 17.80 -18.40 -6.62
C LEU A 190 19.26 -18.37 -7.09
N ILE A 191 20.11 -17.52 -6.50
CA ILE A 191 21.54 -17.44 -6.82
C ILE A 191 22.34 -18.54 -6.12
N SER A 192 22.04 -18.85 -4.85
CA SER A 192 22.81 -19.80 -4.06
C SER A 192 22.52 -21.26 -4.41
N LEU A 193 21.27 -21.61 -4.76
CA LEU A 193 20.88 -23.00 -5.06
C LEU A 193 21.72 -23.64 -6.18
N PRO A 194 21.90 -22.99 -7.36
CA PRO A 194 22.70 -23.55 -8.45
C PRO A 194 24.17 -23.75 -8.08
N ILE A 195 24.74 -22.82 -7.30
CA ILE A 195 26.14 -22.89 -6.84
C ILE A 195 26.32 -24.08 -5.90
N ILE A 196 25.43 -24.24 -4.92
CA ILE A 196 25.45 -25.38 -3.99
C ILE A 196 25.30 -26.69 -4.75
N ILE A 197 24.37 -26.77 -5.71
CA ILE A 197 24.17 -27.97 -6.53
C ILE A 197 25.42 -28.29 -7.37
N ALA A 198 26.04 -27.28 -8.00
CA ALA A 198 27.26 -27.46 -8.78
C ALA A 198 28.44 -27.93 -7.90
N MET A 199 28.59 -27.39 -6.70
CA MET A 199 29.59 -27.84 -5.72
C MET A 199 29.39 -29.29 -5.30
N ILE A 200 28.14 -29.68 -4.98
CA ILE A 200 27.81 -31.07 -4.62
C ILE A 200 28.09 -32.02 -5.79
N TYR A 201 27.71 -31.63 -7.01
CA TYR A 201 27.97 -32.42 -8.21
C TYR A 201 29.48 -32.62 -8.44
N HIS A 202 30.27 -31.55 -8.37
CA HIS A 202 31.72 -31.61 -8.56
C HIS A 202 32.43 -32.46 -7.51
N ARG A 203 31.98 -32.42 -6.25
CA ARG A 203 32.51 -33.30 -5.19
C ARG A 203 32.18 -34.77 -5.43
N ARG A 204 30.97 -35.08 -5.91
CA ARG A 204 30.56 -36.47 -6.21
C ARG A 204 31.32 -37.04 -7.40
N THR A 205 31.50 -36.28 -8.49
CA THR A 205 32.24 -36.76 -9.66
C THR A 205 33.71 -37.02 -9.32
N LYS A 206 34.38 -36.13 -8.56
CA LYS A 206 35.76 -36.37 -8.10
C LYS A 206 35.91 -37.65 -7.28
N LYS A 207 34.98 -37.95 -6.37
CA LYS A 207 34.99 -39.21 -5.60
C LYS A 207 34.86 -40.43 -6.52
N ILE A 208 33.92 -40.42 -7.45
CA ILE A 208 33.74 -41.54 -8.41
C ILE A 208 35.02 -41.76 -9.22
N THR A 209 35.65 -40.69 -9.71
CA THR A 209 36.91 -40.81 -10.47
C THR A 209 38.05 -41.39 -9.63
N ALA A 210 38.17 -41.01 -8.36
CA ALA A 210 39.18 -41.56 -7.46
C ALA A 210 38.96 -43.06 -7.18
N ASP A 211 37.73 -43.46 -6.89
CA ASP A 211 37.36 -44.86 -6.64
C ASP A 211 37.59 -45.73 -7.90
N ASP A 212 37.27 -45.20 -9.09
CA ASP A 212 37.51 -45.89 -10.36
C ASP A 212 39.01 -46.07 -10.67
N LEU A 213 39.84 -45.09 -10.33
CA LEU A 213 41.30 -45.16 -10.47
C LEU A 213 41.89 -46.21 -9.51
N GLU A 214 41.45 -46.22 -8.26
CA GLU A 214 41.89 -47.22 -7.27
C GLU A 214 41.49 -48.64 -7.68
N LYS A 215 40.26 -48.82 -8.18
CA LYS A 215 39.76 -50.12 -8.65
C LYS A 215 40.55 -50.63 -9.86
N LYS A 216 40.93 -49.74 -10.80
CA LYS A 216 41.83 -50.10 -11.92
C LYS A 216 43.22 -50.49 -11.43
N ALA A 217 43.79 -49.75 -10.50
CA ALA A 217 45.12 -50.05 -9.94
C ALA A 217 45.15 -51.43 -9.26
N ARG A 218 44.13 -51.76 -8.45
CA ARG A 218 44.01 -53.09 -7.81
C ARG A 218 43.85 -54.24 -8.80
N LYS A 219 43.23 -54.00 -9.96
CA LYS A 219 43.06 -55.02 -11.01
C LYS A 219 44.37 -55.34 -11.73
N ASN A 220 45.28 -54.37 -11.86
CA ASN A 220 46.57 -54.55 -12.53
C ASN A 220 47.64 -55.18 -11.63
N LEU A 221 47.37 -55.35 -10.33
CA LEU A 221 48.27 -55.95 -9.33
C LEU A 221 47.97 -57.44 -9.05
N LYS A 222 46.96 -58.02 -9.71
CA LYS A 222 46.62 -59.45 -9.66
C LYS A 222 46.93 -60.10 -10.99
#